data_AF-A0A927E5K3-F1
#
_entry.id   AF-A0A927E5K3-F1
#
_cell.length_a   1.000
_cell.length_b   1.000
_cell.length_c   1.000
_cell.angle_alpha   90.00
_cell.angle_beta   90.00
_cell.angle_gamma   90.00
#
_symmetry.space_group_name_H-M   'P 1'
#
loop_
_entity.id
_entity.type
_entity.pdbx_description
1 polymer ?
#
loop_
_entity_poly.entity_id
_entity_poly.type
_entity_poly.pdbx_seq_one_letter_code
_entity_poly.pdbx_strand_id
1 'polypeptide(L)'
;MMAAFCAALQGTRLPPLALVELAAEALGSIYREVADAHCGNRPCPCGWQPCPAADLEALQAALKRGAALSRHPDLARMAVAGRA
;
A
#
# COMPACT_ATOMS: atom_id res chain seq x y z
N MET A 1 -4.20 5.61 -3.93
CA MET A 1 -2.97 4.78 -4.03
C MET A 1 -3.01 3.84 -5.23
N MET A 2 -3.99 2.94 -5.35
CA MET A 2 -4.06 2.03 -6.50
C MET A 2 -4.20 2.71 -7.87
N ALA A 3 -5.05 3.74 -7.98
CA ALA A 3 -5.19 4.48 -9.25
C ALA A 3 -3.87 5.15 -9.69
N ALA A 4 -3.11 5.70 -8.73
CA ALA A 4 -1.80 6.30 -9.00
C ALA A 4 -0.74 5.26 -9.35
N PHE A 5 -0.76 4.09 -8.69
CA PHE A 5 0.12 2.97 -9.03
C PHE A 5 -0.18 2.40 -10.42
N CYS A 6 -1.45 2.18 -10.76
CA CYS A 6 -1.87 1.74 -12.09
C CYS A 6 -1.53 2.77 -13.17
N ALA A 7 -1.77 4.06 -12.91
CA ALA A 7 -1.38 5.13 -13.82
C ALA A 7 0.14 5.20 -14.02
N ALA A 8 0.92 4.99 -12.96
CA ALA A 8 2.38 4.90 -13.05
C ALA A 8 2.83 3.64 -13.81
N LEU A 9 2.22 2.46 -13.61
CA LEU A 9 2.51 1.28 -14.44
C LEU A 9 2.20 1.50 -15.92
N GLN A 10 1.12 2.23 -16.22
CA GLN A 10 0.71 2.50 -17.60
C GLN A 10 1.56 3.59 -18.25
N GLY A 11 1.98 4.60 -17.49
CA GLY A 11 2.76 5.74 -17.98
C GLY A 11 4.28 5.57 -17.92
N THR A 12 4.78 4.70 -17.04
CA THR A 12 6.21 4.42 -16.87
C THR A 12 6.52 3.03 -17.43
N ARG A 13 7.58 2.89 -18.24
CA ARG A 13 8.05 1.58 -18.72
C ARG A 13 8.85 0.81 -17.66
N LEU A 14 8.57 1.06 -16.38
CA LEU A 14 9.32 0.45 -15.28
C LEU A 14 8.89 -1.02 -15.10
N PRO A 15 9.82 -1.92 -14.74
CA PRO A 15 9.46 -3.24 -14.26
C PRO A 15 8.49 -3.13 -13.07
N PRO A 16 7.47 -4.01 -12.96
CA PRO A 16 6.51 -3.95 -11.87
C PRO A 16 7.15 -3.94 -10.47
N LEU A 17 8.25 -4.69 -10.29
CA LEU A 17 8.97 -4.74 -9.02
C LEU A 17 9.67 -3.41 -8.70
N ALA A 18 10.26 -2.74 -9.69
CA ALA A 18 10.88 -1.43 -9.50
C ALA A 18 9.86 -0.36 -9.08
N LEU A 19 8.63 -0.45 -9.60
CA LEU A 19 7.57 0.46 -9.15
C LEU A 19 7.11 0.15 -7.72
N VAL A 20 7.07 -1.12 -7.32
CA VAL A 20 6.77 -1.52 -5.93
C VAL A 20 7.84 -1.03 -4.97
N GLU A 21 9.12 -1.11 -5.36
CA GLU A 21 10.25 -0.56 -4.58
C GLU A 21 10.11 0.95 -4.39
N LEU A 22 9.86 1.71 -5.46
CA LEU A 22 9.62 3.15 -5.38
C LEU A 22 8.41 3.51 -4.50
N ALA A 23 7.33 2.73 -4.58
CA ALA A 23 6.16 2.91 -3.72
C ALA A 23 6.50 2.65 -2.25
N ALA A 24 7.32 1.64 -1.95
CA ALA A 24 7.77 1.33 -0.61
C ALA A 24 8.68 2.43 -0.03
N GLU A 25 9.59 2.98 -0.83
CA GLU A 25 10.44 4.12 -0.44
C GLU A 25 9.61 5.36 -0.10
N ALA A 26 8.62 5.68 -0.94
CA ALA A 26 7.71 6.80 -0.70
C ALA A 26 6.91 6.62 0.60
N LEU A 27 6.36 5.41 0.82
CA LEU A 27 5.66 5.08 2.07
C LEU A 27 6.58 5.21 3.29
N GLY A 28 7.84 4.75 3.19
CA GLY A 28 8.83 4.89 4.24
C GLY A 28 9.18 6.34 4.57
N SER A 29 9.23 7.23 3.57
CA SER A 29 9.43 8.67 3.80
C SER A 29 8.26 9.28 4.55
N ILE A 30 7.02 9.00 4.12
CA ILE A 30 5.81 9.51 4.77
C ILE A 30 5.73 9.00 6.22
N TYR A 31 6.02 7.71 6.44
CA TYR A 31 6.05 7.14 7.79
C TYR A 31 7.03 7.89 8.69
N ARG A 32 8.24 8.18 8.21
CA ARG A 32 9.25 8.93 8.98
C ARG A 32 8.77 10.34 9.31
N GLU A 33 8.19 11.05 8.36
CA GLU A 33 7.64 12.40 8.59
C GLU A 33 6.54 12.39 9.67
N VAL A 34 5.64 11.40 9.62
CA VAL A 34 4.59 11.22 10.63
C VAL A 34 5.18 10.86 12.00
N ALA A 35 6.15 9.95 12.03
CA ALA A 35 6.86 9.56 13.25
C ALA A 35 7.55 10.77 13.91
N ASP A 36 8.28 11.56 13.14
CA ASP A 36 8.97 12.76 13.61
C ASP A 36 7.98 13.80 14.17
N ALA A 37 6.84 13.98 13.51
CA ALA A 37 5.78 14.88 14.01
C ALA A 37 5.20 14.42 15.36
N HIS A 38 5.17 13.11 15.63
CA HIS A 38 4.66 12.55 16.89
C HIS A 38 5.72 12.52 18.00
N CYS A 39 7.00 12.39 17.65
CA CYS A 39 8.13 12.37 18.59
C CYS A 39 8.77 13.74 18.84
N GLY A 40 8.35 14.79 18.11
CA GLY A 40 8.92 16.13 18.21
C GLY A 40 8.60 16.87 19.52
N ASN A 41 9.08 18.11 19.62
CA ASN A 41 8.98 18.94 20.83
C ASN A 41 7.54 19.20 21.34
N ARG A 42 6.52 18.93 20.51
CA ARG A 42 5.12 18.90 20.93
C ARG A 42 4.53 17.53 20.55
N PRO A 43 4.66 16.53 21.43
CA PRO A 43 4.15 15.20 21.13
C PRO A 43 2.64 15.26 20.93
N CYS A 44 2.18 14.54 19.91
CA CYS A 44 0.76 14.44 19.60
C CYS A 44 0.02 13.77 20.78
N PRO A 45 -1.13 14.30 21.23
CA PRO A 45 -1.86 13.73 22.36
C PRO A 45 -2.57 12.41 22.05
N CYS A 46 -2.48 11.90 20.81
CA CYS A 46 -3.13 10.65 20.40
C CYS A 46 -2.53 9.39 21.06
N GLY A 47 -1.34 9.49 21.67
CA GLY A 47 -0.67 8.39 22.36
C GLY A 47 0.01 7.38 21.45
N TRP A 48 -0.04 7.56 20.13
CA TRP A 48 0.72 6.72 19.20
C TRP A 48 2.21 7.05 19.29
N GLN A 49 3.03 5.99 19.33
CA GLN A 49 4.49 6.06 19.26
C GLN A 49 4.99 5.14 18.15
N PRO A 50 5.89 5.60 17.29
CA PRO A 50 6.45 4.78 16.23
C PRO A 50 7.25 3.62 16.82
N CYS A 51 6.98 2.40 16.33
CA CYS A 51 7.72 1.20 16.68
C CYS A 51 8.11 0.49 15.37
N PRO A 52 9.27 0.81 14.78
CA PRO A 52 9.61 0.36 13.43
C PRO A 52 9.47 -1.15 13.20
N ALA A 53 9.82 -1.97 14.20
CA ALA A 53 9.67 -3.42 14.10
C ALA A 53 8.19 -3.84 13.99
N ALA A 54 7.35 -3.39 14.93
CA ALA A 54 5.93 -3.74 14.96
C ALA A 54 5.16 -3.13 13.77
N ASP A 55 5.49 -1.90 13.38
CA ASP A 55 4.84 -1.19 12.28
C ASP A 55 5.17 -1.85 10.93
N LEU A 56 6.43 -2.29 10.73
CA LEU A 56 6.82 -3.06 9.54
C LEU A 56 6.14 -4.44 9.49
N GLU A 57 6.03 -5.13 10.62
CA GLU A 57 5.28 -6.38 10.70
C GLU A 57 3.80 -6.19 10.33
N ALA A 58 3.17 -5.14 10.86
CA ALA A 58 1.79 -4.80 10.54
C ALA A 58 1.59 -4.48 9.06
N LEU A 59 2.52 -3.72 8.45
CA LEU A 59 2.51 -3.40 7.02
C LEU A 59 2.64 -4.68 6.18
N GLN A 60 3.59 -5.55 6.50
CA GLN A 60 3.77 -6.83 5.80
C GLN A 60 2.52 -7.71 5.92
N ALA A 61 1.89 -7.76 7.10
CA ALA A 61 0.66 -8.50 7.30
C ALA A 61 -0.50 -7.93 6.46
N ALA A 62 -0.62 -6.60 6.35
CA ALA A 62 -1.61 -5.95 5.50
C ALA A 62 -1.39 -6.27 4.02
N LEU A 63 -0.14 -6.21 3.54
CA LEU A 63 0.22 -6.57 2.17
C LEU A 63 -0.10 -8.04 1.86
N LYS A 64 0.25 -8.96 2.77
CA LYS A 64 -0.09 -10.40 2.65
C LYS A 64 -1.60 -10.61 2.53
N ARG A 65 -2.41 -9.94 3.36
CA ARG A 65 -3.88 -10.01 3.29
C ARG A 65 -4.42 -9.47 1.96
N GLY A 66 -3.90 -8.33 1.49
CA GLY A 66 -4.28 -7.75 0.21
C GLY A 66 -3.97 -8.65 -0.97
N ALA A 67 -2.78 -9.27 -0.99
CA ALA A 67 -2.37 -10.20 -2.04
C ALA A 67 -3.22 -11.49 -2.02
N ALA A 68 -3.64 -11.95 -0.85
CA ALA A 68 -4.48 -13.15 -0.70
C ALA A 68 -5.93 -12.95 -1.20
N LEU A 69 -6.39 -11.71 -1.36
CA LEU A 69 -7.77 -11.38 -1.79
C LEU A 69 -8.02 -11.56 -3.30
N SER A 70 -7.03 -12.03 -4.06
CA SER A 70 -7.19 -12.40 -5.48
C SER A 70 -7.92 -13.74 -5.67
N ARG A 71 -9.14 -13.85 -5.15
CA ARG A 71 -10.16 -14.77 -5.71
C ARG A 71 -11.24 -13.93 -6.37
N HIS A 72 -10.86 -13.18 -7.40
CA HIS A 72 -11.91 -12.80 -8.35
C HIS A 72 -12.43 -14.09 -8.97
N PRO A 73 -13.76 -14.33 -8.97
CA PRO A 73 -14.32 -15.42 -9.75
C PRO A 73 -13.83 -15.24 -11.18
N ASP A 74 -13.29 -16.32 -11.75
CA ASP A 74 -12.83 -16.35 -13.13
C ASP A 74 -13.90 -15.71 -14.02
N LEU A 75 -13.59 -14.56 -14.61
CA LEU A 75 -14.53 -13.82 -15.46
C LEU A 75 -14.99 -14.69 -16.65
N ALA A 76 -14.16 -15.65 -17.07
CA ALA A 76 -14.52 -16.63 -18.09
C ALA A 76 -15.57 -17.65 -17.63
N ARG A 77 -15.81 -17.76 -16.32
CA ARG A 77 -16.77 -18.69 -15.70
C ARG A 77 -17.99 -17.97 -15.10
N MET A 78 -18.03 -16.64 -15.18
CA MET A 78 -19.18 -15.87 -14.71
C MET A 78 -20.27 -15.85 -15.77
N ALA A 79 -21.53 -16.03 -15.35
CA ALA A 79 -22.67 -15.91 -16.24
C ALA A 79 -22.82 -14.46 -16.72
N VAL A 80 -23.02 -14.27 -18.03
CA VAL A 80 -23.24 -12.95 -18.63
C VAL A 80 -24.54 -12.36 -18.09
N ALA A 81 -24.44 -11.24 -17.37
CA ALA A 81 -25.57 -10.58 -16.70
C ALA A 81 -26.37 -9.62 -17.59
N GLY A 82 -25.96 -9.41 -18.84
CA GLY A 82 -26.61 -8.51 -19.79
C GLY A 82 -27.18 -9.22 -21.01
N ARG A 83 -28.29 -8.70 -21.56
CA ARG A 83 -28.76 -9.02 -22.91
C ARG A 83 -28.85 -7.71 -23.69
N ALA A 84 -28.48 -7.75 -24.97
CA ALA A 84 -28.58 -6.62 -25.91
C ALA A 84 -30.02 -6.40 -26.36
#